data_AF-A0A0C7N3M3-F1
#
_entry.id   AF-A0A0C7N3M3-F1
#
_cell.length_a   1.000
_cell.length_b   1.000
_cell.length_c   1.000
_cell.angle_alpha   90.00
_cell.angle_beta   90.00
_cell.angle_gamma   90.00
#
_symmetry.space_group_name_H-M   'P 1'
#
loop_
_entity.id
_entity.type
_entity.pdbx_description
1 polymer ?
#
loop_
_entity_poly.entity_id
_entity_poly.type
_entity_poly.pdbx_seq_one_letter_code
_entity_poly.pdbx_strand_id
1 'polypeptide(L)'
;MFAMLTLFNPIEYVFYITFLIGMLSLLLASIQAPLLLKYGKTLPENASRGQDKNLWVLFQHFTVPKSWFSHFYVYSGFLSCVNMTLLHFKTLSLLMALHSMRRLYETIYVNKSKPSARIHVSHYLVGFWFYSAVNYAIYTSRPDTWSPPLIRSFAMLLFAIASWDQYKSHLHLSQLRKYTLPTKGLFRLVASAHYLDEILLYSALALYSRSTKLLVCLLWVISNLSVSAIETRQWYLRKFPQSTPKFAIIPYIL
;
A
#
# COMPACT_ATOMS: atom_id res chain seq x y z
N MET A 1 -23.54 -28.87 0.17
CA MET A 1 -22.52 -29.55 1.03
C MET A 1 -21.15 -28.87 0.99
N PHE A 2 -20.54 -28.60 -0.17
CA PHE A 2 -19.20 -27.95 -0.28
C PHE A 2 -19.15 -26.46 0.16
N ALA A 3 -20.25 -25.72 0.01
CA ALA A 3 -20.38 -24.33 0.49
C ALA A 3 -20.54 -24.23 2.02
N MET A 4 -21.02 -25.28 2.69
CA MET A 4 -21.17 -25.31 4.15
C MET A 4 -19.82 -25.62 4.84
N LEU A 5 -18.99 -26.46 4.21
CA LEU A 5 -17.64 -26.81 4.70
C LEU A 5 -16.63 -25.66 4.60
N THR A 6 -16.85 -24.70 3.71
CA THR A 6 -15.98 -23.50 3.59
C THR A 6 -16.26 -22.46 4.66
N LEU A 7 -17.45 -22.47 5.27
CA LEU A 7 -17.81 -21.57 6.36
C LEU A 7 -17.13 -21.92 7.69
N PHE A 8 -16.53 -23.12 7.82
CA PHE A 8 -15.87 -23.60 9.04
C PHE A 8 -14.36 -23.85 8.83
N ASN A 9 -13.74 -23.23 7.83
CA ASN A 9 -12.28 -23.28 7.72
C ASN A 9 -11.67 -22.24 8.69
N PRO A 10 -10.96 -22.65 9.76
CA PRO A 10 -10.39 -21.72 10.73
C PRO A 10 -9.42 -20.71 10.07
N ILE A 11 -8.79 -21.07 8.96
CA ILE A 11 -7.87 -20.19 8.22
C ILE A 11 -8.61 -18.98 7.63
N GLU A 12 -9.86 -19.14 7.21
CA GLU A 12 -10.68 -18.05 6.67
C GLU A 12 -11.00 -17.02 7.76
N TYR A 13 -11.36 -17.47 8.95
CA TYR A 13 -11.59 -16.58 10.10
C TYR A 13 -10.33 -15.85 10.52
N VAL A 14 -9.20 -16.57 10.61
CA VAL A 14 -7.90 -15.97 10.93
C VAL A 14 -7.57 -14.87 9.92
N PHE A 15 -7.81 -15.09 8.63
CA PHE A 15 -7.61 -14.06 7.61
C PHE A 15 -8.38 -12.78 7.95
N TYR A 16 -9.71 -12.84 8.10
CA TYR A 16 -10.52 -11.64 8.37
C TYR A 16 -10.21 -11.00 9.73
N ILE A 17 -9.95 -11.80 10.77
CA ILE A 17 -9.57 -11.31 12.11
C ILE A 17 -8.26 -10.52 12.04
N THR A 18 -7.27 -10.98 11.27
CA THR A 18 -6.00 -10.23 11.15
C THR A 18 -6.20 -8.86 10.51
N PHE A 19 -7.13 -8.72 9.55
CA PHE A 19 -7.49 -7.41 8.98
C PHE A 19 -8.21 -6.52 9.98
N LEU A 20 -9.12 -7.08 10.79
CA LEU A 20 -9.79 -6.32 11.85
C LEU A 20 -8.77 -5.80 12.87
N ILE A 21 -7.86 -6.67 13.34
CA ILE A 21 -6.77 -6.30 14.24
C ILE A 21 -5.88 -5.24 13.59
N GLY A 22 -5.52 -5.41 12.31
CA GLY A 22 -4.74 -4.43 11.57
C GLY A 22 -5.43 -3.06 11.54
N MET A 23 -6.71 -3.02 11.18
CA MET A 23 -7.50 -1.78 11.08
C MET A 23 -7.61 -1.07 12.44
N LEU A 24 -7.92 -1.81 13.51
CA LEU A 24 -7.93 -1.28 14.87
C LEU A 24 -6.56 -0.76 15.28
N SER A 25 -5.49 -1.48 14.95
CA SER A 25 -4.11 -1.07 15.24
C SER A 25 -3.75 0.22 14.50
N LEU A 26 -4.16 0.37 13.24
CA LEU A 26 -3.95 1.58 12.44
C LEU A 26 -4.71 2.78 13.04
N LEU A 27 -5.98 2.58 13.43
CA LEU A 27 -6.80 3.61 14.07
C LEU A 27 -6.19 4.05 15.41
N LEU A 28 -5.83 3.11 16.27
CA LEU A 28 -5.17 3.39 17.54
C LEU A 28 -3.84 4.12 17.34
N ALA A 29 -3.01 3.67 16.40
CA ALA A 29 -1.75 4.33 16.07
C ALA A 29 -1.98 5.77 15.57
N SER A 30 -3.03 6.01 14.79
CA SER A 30 -3.35 7.35 14.28
C SER A 30 -3.76 8.35 15.36
N ILE A 31 -4.35 7.85 16.47
CA ILE A 31 -4.83 8.68 17.59
C ILE A 31 -3.75 8.80 18.67
N GLN A 32 -3.18 7.68 19.12
CA GLN A 32 -2.36 7.61 20.32
C GLN A 32 -0.86 7.67 20.03
N ALA A 33 -0.42 7.27 18.84
CA ALA A 33 1.00 7.16 18.51
C ALA A 33 1.31 7.62 17.07
N PRO A 34 0.91 8.84 16.67
CA PRO A 34 1.01 9.30 15.28
C PRO A 34 2.45 9.37 14.77
N LEU A 35 3.44 9.45 15.66
CA LEU A 35 4.86 9.36 15.31
C LEU A 35 5.23 8.03 14.66
N LEU A 36 4.57 6.92 15.03
CA LEU A 36 4.84 5.60 14.46
C LEU A 36 4.51 5.55 12.97
N LEU A 37 3.50 6.32 12.54
CA LEU A 37 2.99 6.38 11.18
C LEU A 37 3.75 7.37 10.28
N LYS A 38 4.64 8.17 10.87
CA LYS A 38 5.43 9.18 10.15
C LYS A 38 6.78 8.60 9.74
N TYR A 39 7.19 8.87 8.51
CA TYR A 39 8.47 8.43 7.98
C TYR A 39 8.94 9.31 6.83
N GLY A 40 10.25 9.27 6.57
CA GLY A 40 10.86 10.11 5.53
C GLY A 40 10.67 11.60 5.82
N LYS A 41 9.88 12.30 4.99
CA LYS A 41 9.68 13.76 5.13
C LYS A 41 8.75 14.14 6.28
N THR A 42 7.86 13.24 6.70
CA THR A 42 6.83 13.55 7.71
C THR A 42 7.33 13.37 9.15
N LEU A 43 8.49 12.75 9.34
CA LEU A 43 9.10 12.55 10.67
C LEU A 43 9.75 13.87 11.16
N PRO A 44 9.43 14.38 12.38
CA PRO A 44 10.04 15.60 12.91
C PRO A 44 11.54 15.44 13.20
N GLU A 45 12.36 16.43 12.85
CA GLU A 45 13.83 16.39 13.09
C GLU A 45 14.19 16.33 14.59
N ASN A 46 13.33 16.87 15.46
CA ASN A 46 13.54 16.89 16.91
C ASN A 46 13.09 15.62 17.63
N ALA A 47 12.40 14.69 16.94
CA ALA A 47 11.93 13.45 17.56
C ALA A 47 13.09 12.60 18.09
N SER A 48 14.28 12.71 17.48
CA SER A 48 15.49 11.94 17.81
C SER A 48 16.37 12.54 18.91
N ARG A 49 15.98 13.65 19.55
CA ARG A 49 16.80 14.38 20.54
C ARG A 49 16.32 14.29 21.99
N GLY A 50 15.27 13.54 22.28
CA GLY A 50 14.78 13.33 23.65
C GLY A 50 15.70 12.38 24.44
N GLN A 51 16.29 12.88 25.52
CA GLN A 51 17.22 12.17 26.41
C GLN A 51 16.52 11.26 27.44
N ASP A 52 15.22 10.97 27.25
CA ASP A 52 14.43 10.15 28.18
C ASP A 52 14.54 8.66 27.86
N LYS A 53 15.09 7.89 28.80
CA LYS A 53 15.25 6.42 28.74
C LYS A 53 13.95 5.66 29.03
N ASN A 54 12.79 6.23 28.72
CA ASN A 54 11.51 5.57 28.95
C ASN A 54 11.29 4.48 27.88
N LEU A 55 10.79 3.31 28.26
CA LEU A 55 10.60 2.16 27.34
C LEU A 55 9.74 2.54 26.12
N TRP A 56 8.78 3.45 26.31
CA TRP A 56 7.96 4.00 25.24
C TRP A 56 8.73 4.80 24.20
N VAL A 57 9.71 5.60 24.63
CA VAL A 57 10.56 6.37 23.72
C VAL A 57 11.49 5.42 22.96
N LEU A 58 12.05 4.41 23.64
CA LEU A 58 12.87 3.38 23.00
C LEU A 58 12.09 2.63 21.91
N PHE A 59 10.83 2.27 22.19
CA PHE A 59 9.94 1.62 21.22
C PHE A 59 9.71 2.49 19.98
N GLN A 60 9.40 3.78 20.14
CA GLN A 60 9.18 4.70 19.02
C GLN A 60 10.41 4.88 18.11
N HIS A 61 11.60 4.65 18.64
CA HIS A 61 12.86 4.73 17.90
C HIS A 61 13.26 3.42 17.24
N PHE A 62 12.48 2.35 17.40
CA PHE A 62 12.76 1.05 16.82
C PHE A 62 12.46 1.03 15.32
N THR A 63 13.46 1.45 14.55
CA THR A 63 13.35 1.71 13.12
C THR A 63 14.34 0.88 12.32
N VAL A 64 13.98 0.60 11.06
CA VAL A 64 14.83 -0.09 10.09
C VAL A 64 15.15 0.83 8.90
N PRO A 65 16.22 0.56 8.13
CA PRO A 65 16.53 1.33 6.92
C PRO A 65 15.34 1.33 5.95
N LYS A 66 14.98 2.51 5.42
CA LYS A 66 13.90 2.61 4.42
C LYS A 66 14.20 1.80 3.16
N SER A 67 15.47 1.56 2.82
CA SER A 67 15.85 0.69 1.69
C SER A 67 15.29 -0.73 1.81
N TRP A 68 15.03 -1.21 3.02
CA TRP A 68 14.43 -2.54 3.25
C TRP A 68 12.99 -2.64 2.72
N PHE A 69 12.37 -1.55 2.29
CA PHE A 69 11.08 -1.56 1.59
C PHE A 69 11.11 -2.44 0.32
N SER A 70 12.29 -2.66 -0.29
CA SER A 70 12.44 -3.60 -1.40
C SER A 70 12.16 -5.05 -1.00
N HIS A 71 12.42 -5.44 0.26
CA HIS A 71 12.24 -6.82 0.73
C HIS A 71 10.79 -7.27 0.61
N PHE A 72 9.82 -6.38 0.83
CA PHE A 72 8.41 -6.70 0.66
C PHE A 72 8.08 -7.10 -0.77
N TYR A 73 8.68 -6.42 -1.75
CA TYR A 73 8.43 -6.68 -3.16
C TYR A 73 9.23 -7.88 -3.67
N VAL A 74 10.41 -8.17 -3.10
CA VAL A 74 11.11 -9.45 -3.33
C VAL A 74 10.22 -10.60 -2.85
N TYR A 75 9.73 -10.51 -1.62
CA TYR A 75 8.88 -11.52 -1.00
C TYR A 75 7.55 -11.69 -1.75
N SER A 76 6.85 -10.59 -2.03
CA SER A 76 5.59 -10.59 -2.78
C SER A 76 5.80 -11.06 -4.23
N GLY A 77 6.91 -10.67 -4.86
CA GLY A 77 7.31 -11.14 -6.18
C GLY A 77 7.46 -12.67 -6.20
N PHE A 78 8.21 -13.21 -5.24
CA PHE A 78 8.36 -14.67 -5.08
C PHE A 78 7.01 -15.37 -4.88
N LEU A 79 6.18 -14.93 -3.92
CA LEU A 79 4.86 -15.53 -3.69
C LEU A 79 3.95 -15.43 -4.91
N SER A 80 3.98 -14.30 -5.62
CA SER A 80 3.16 -14.09 -6.81
C SER A 80 3.58 -14.99 -7.97
N CYS A 81 4.88 -15.29 -8.12
CA CYS A 81 5.38 -16.27 -9.07
C CYS A 81 4.94 -17.70 -8.72
N VAL A 82 4.99 -18.07 -7.43
CA VAL A 82 4.45 -19.36 -6.96
C VAL A 82 2.95 -19.45 -7.25
N ASN A 83 2.18 -18.40 -6.95
CA ASN A 83 0.76 -18.37 -7.30
C ASN A 83 0.51 -18.41 -8.80
N MET A 84 1.37 -17.78 -9.60
CA MET A 84 1.27 -17.81 -11.06
C MET A 84 1.44 -19.24 -11.59
N THR A 85 2.38 -20.02 -11.06
CA THR A 85 2.56 -21.43 -11.46
C THR A 85 1.44 -22.32 -10.94
N LEU A 86 1.09 -22.22 -9.64
CA LEU A 86 0.04 -23.03 -9.02
C LEU A 86 -1.35 -22.79 -9.61
N LEU A 87 -1.63 -21.56 -10.06
CA LEU A 87 -2.91 -21.19 -10.67
C LEU A 87 -2.86 -21.27 -12.21
N HIS A 88 -1.85 -21.92 -12.79
CA HIS A 88 -1.71 -22.12 -14.24
C HIS A 88 -1.84 -20.81 -15.03
N PHE A 89 -1.13 -19.77 -14.59
CA PHE A 89 -1.04 -18.47 -15.27
C PHE A 89 -2.39 -17.77 -15.48
N LYS A 90 -3.37 -18.04 -14.63
CA LYS A 90 -4.64 -17.32 -14.63
C LYS A 90 -4.42 -15.81 -14.48
N THR A 91 -5.29 -15.04 -15.13
CA THR A 91 -5.13 -13.58 -15.25
C THR A 91 -4.89 -12.88 -13.91
N LEU A 92 -5.61 -13.26 -12.85
CA LEU A 92 -5.47 -12.60 -11.55
C LEU A 92 -4.08 -12.80 -10.93
N SER A 93 -3.47 -13.98 -11.04
CA SER A 93 -2.11 -14.20 -10.55
C SER A 93 -1.08 -13.52 -11.44
N LEU A 94 -1.31 -13.46 -12.76
CA LEU A 94 -0.47 -12.70 -13.68
C LEU A 94 -0.47 -11.20 -13.35
N LEU A 95 -1.64 -10.61 -13.11
CA LEU A 95 -1.76 -9.19 -12.73
C LEU A 95 -0.99 -8.91 -11.44
N MET A 96 -1.11 -9.76 -10.42
CA MET A 96 -0.36 -9.59 -9.17
C MET A 96 1.15 -9.75 -9.36
N ALA A 97 1.59 -10.72 -10.15
CA ALA A 97 3.01 -10.90 -10.46
C ALA A 97 3.59 -9.69 -11.18
N LEU A 98 2.88 -9.18 -12.20
CA LEU A 98 3.26 -7.95 -12.90
C LEU A 98 3.33 -6.74 -11.96
N HIS A 99 2.34 -6.58 -11.06
CA HIS A 99 2.37 -5.54 -10.05
C HIS A 99 3.60 -5.65 -9.15
N SER A 100 3.80 -6.81 -8.51
CA SER A 100 4.91 -7.00 -7.56
C SER A 100 6.27 -6.82 -8.20
N MET A 101 6.49 -7.37 -9.40
CA MET A 101 7.77 -7.26 -10.12
C MET A 101 8.05 -5.83 -10.58
N ARG A 102 7.03 -5.12 -11.11
CA ARG A 102 7.17 -3.70 -11.45
C ARG A 102 7.52 -2.87 -10.21
N ARG A 103 6.82 -3.09 -9.09
CA ARG A 103 7.07 -2.36 -7.84
C ARG A 103 8.44 -2.67 -7.24
N LEU A 104 8.92 -3.91 -7.39
CA LEU A 104 10.29 -4.28 -7.05
C LEU A 104 11.30 -3.48 -7.88
N TYR A 105 11.13 -3.49 -9.20
CA TYR A 105 11.97 -2.72 -10.12
C TYR A 105 11.97 -1.23 -9.77
N GLU A 106 10.80 -0.62 -9.59
CA GLU A 106 10.68 0.79 -9.22
C GLU A 106 11.35 1.09 -7.88
N THR A 107 11.25 0.19 -6.91
CA THR A 107 11.86 0.39 -5.58
C THR A 107 13.37 0.33 -5.62
N ILE A 108 13.95 -0.53 -6.46
CA ILE A 108 15.40 -0.69 -6.60
C ILE A 108 16.00 0.40 -7.49
N TYR A 109 15.37 0.69 -8.64
CA TYR A 109 16.00 1.47 -9.71
C TYR A 109 15.41 2.88 -9.89
N VAL A 110 14.15 3.11 -9.49
CA VAL A 110 13.49 4.41 -9.68
C VAL A 110 13.51 5.23 -8.38
N ASN A 111 13.19 4.62 -7.25
CA ASN A 111 12.99 5.31 -5.98
C ASN A 111 14.33 5.73 -5.34
N LYS A 112 14.52 7.04 -5.15
CA LYS A 112 15.74 7.62 -4.53
C LYS A 112 15.57 7.92 -3.04
N SER A 113 15.65 6.89 -2.19
CA SER A 113 15.68 7.07 -0.73
C SER A 113 17.04 7.59 -0.24
N LYS A 114 17.08 8.39 0.84
CA LYS A 114 18.36 8.70 1.52
C LYS A 114 18.84 7.43 2.25
N PRO A 115 20.15 7.11 2.29
CA PRO A 115 20.67 5.99 3.10
C PRO A 115 20.32 6.12 4.60
N SER A 116 20.22 7.35 5.09
CA SER A 116 19.80 7.67 6.45
C SER A 116 18.29 7.63 6.69
N ALA A 117 17.47 7.44 5.64
CA ALA A 117 16.02 7.36 5.84
C ALA A 117 15.66 6.08 6.61
N ARG A 118 14.76 6.25 7.57
CA ARG A 118 14.28 5.18 8.47
C ARG A 118 12.76 5.07 8.40
N ILE A 119 12.26 3.87 8.65
CA ILE A 119 10.84 3.55 8.84
C ILE A 119 10.70 2.75 10.14
N HIS A 120 9.59 2.91 10.85
CA HIS A 120 9.36 2.12 12.06
C HIS A 120 9.20 0.63 11.73
N VAL A 121 9.68 -0.26 12.61
CA VAL A 121 9.63 -1.71 12.37
C VAL A 121 8.20 -2.24 12.18
N SER A 122 7.21 -1.58 12.80
CA SER A 122 5.80 -1.98 12.63
C SER A 122 5.35 -1.90 11.18
N HIS A 123 5.79 -0.87 10.44
CA HIS A 123 5.51 -0.76 9.01
C HIS A 123 6.15 -1.90 8.22
N TYR A 124 7.32 -2.35 8.70
CA TYR A 124 8.03 -3.47 8.10
C TYR A 124 7.27 -4.79 8.27
N LEU A 125 6.83 -5.10 9.49
CA LEU A 125 6.05 -6.32 9.76
C LEU A 125 4.68 -6.30 9.08
N VAL A 126 3.99 -5.16 9.11
CA VAL A 126 2.69 -4.97 8.44
C VAL A 126 2.82 -5.16 6.93
N GLY A 127 3.93 -4.72 6.33
CA GLY A 127 4.22 -4.95 4.91
C GLY A 127 4.23 -6.44 4.54
N PHE A 128 4.98 -7.26 5.28
CA PHE A 128 5.01 -8.72 5.04
C PHE A 128 3.64 -9.35 5.24
N TRP A 129 2.96 -9.04 6.34
CA TRP A 129 1.61 -9.56 6.59
C TRP A 129 0.66 -9.25 5.43
N PHE A 130 0.65 -8.00 4.97
CA PHE A 130 -0.26 -7.59 3.90
C PHE A 130 0.04 -8.30 2.57
N TYR A 131 1.30 -8.42 2.16
CA TYR A 131 1.64 -9.13 0.92
C TYR A 131 1.41 -10.64 1.00
N SER A 132 1.57 -11.26 2.18
CA SER A 132 1.13 -12.64 2.41
C SER A 132 -0.38 -12.76 2.25
N ALA A 133 -1.14 -11.85 2.86
CA ALA A 133 -2.60 -11.85 2.81
C ALA A 133 -3.13 -11.67 1.38
N VAL A 134 -2.58 -10.73 0.60
CA VAL A 134 -2.98 -10.52 -0.79
C VAL A 134 -2.70 -11.75 -1.66
N ASN A 135 -1.52 -12.36 -1.52
CA ASN A 135 -1.19 -13.57 -2.27
C ASN A 135 -2.06 -14.77 -1.85
N TYR A 136 -2.37 -14.91 -0.56
CA TYR A 136 -3.33 -15.90 -0.08
C TYR A 136 -4.74 -15.65 -0.62
N ALA A 137 -5.18 -14.38 -0.65
CA ALA A 137 -6.46 -13.99 -1.21
C ALA A 137 -6.55 -14.34 -2.69
N ILE A 138 -5.49 -14.15 -3.48
CA ILE A 138 -5.43 -14.52 -4.90
C ILE A 138 -5.46 -16.04 -5.07
N TYR A 139 -4.64 -16.78 -4.31
CA TYR A 139 -4.58 -18.23 -4.37
C TYR A 139 -5.94 -18.88 -4.10
N THR A 140 -6.66 -18.37 -3.09
CA THR A 140 -7.98 -18.87 -2.72
C THR A 140 -9.13 -18.25 -3.52
N SER A 141 -8.85 -17.23 -4.35
CA SER A 141 -9.86 -16.64 -5.22
C SER A 141 -10.15 -17.63 -6.35
N ARG A 142 -11.42 -18.04 -6.45
CA ARG A 142 -11.81 -19.00 -7.48
C ARG A 142 -11.72 -18.33 -8.87
N PRO A 143 -11.13 -19.00 -9.86
CA PRO A 143 -11.04 -18.53 -11.25
C PRO A 143 -12.39 -18.10 -11.85
N ASP A 144 -13.45 -18.80 -11.44
CA ASP A 144 -14.81 -18.67 -11.99
C ASP A 144 -15.69 -17.75 -11.15
N THR A 145 -15.07 -16.73 -10.56
CA THR A 145 -15.82 -15.68 -9.88
C THR A 145 -16.84 -15.04 -10.82
N TRP A 146 -18.03 -14.75 -10.29
CA TRP A 146 -19.24 -14.30 -11.00
C TRP A 146 -19.13 -12.92 -11.68
N SER A 147 -17.92 -12.45 -12.01
CA SER A 147 -17.71 -11.21 -12.77
C SER A 147 -18.02 -11.46 -14.25
N PRO A 148 -19.00 -10.74 -14.82
CA PRO A 148 -19.26 -10.76 -16.26
C PRO A 148 -18.00 -10.37 -17.06
N PRO A 149 -17.81 -10.89 -18.29
CA PRO A 149 -16.66 -10.56 -19.13
C PRO A 149 -16.39 -9.06 -19.29
N LEU A 150 -17.45 -8.25 -19.44
CA LEU A 150 -17.33 -6.79 -19.53
C LEU A 150 -16.68 -6.17 -18.28
N ILE A 151 -17.06 -6.62 -17.08
CA ILE A 151 -16.48 -6.15 -15.82
C ILE A 151 -15.01 -6.56 -15.72
N ARG A 152 -14.67 -7.79 -16.15
CA ARG A 152 -13.28 -8.27 -16.18
C ARG A 152 -12.42 -7.43 -17.13
N SER A 153 -12.93 -7.13 -18.33
CA SER A 153 -12.24 -6.25 -19.30
C SER A 153 -12.04 -4.85 -18.76
N PHE A 154 -13.07 -4.27 -18.14
CA PHE A 154 -12.96 -2.96 -17.48
C PHE A 154 -11.92 -2.98 -16.35
N ALA A 155 -11.94 -4.00 -15.50
CA ALA A 155 -10.97 -4.14 -14.42
C ALA A 155 -9.53 -4.26 -14.95
N MET A 156 -9.29 -5.02 -16.01
CA MET A 156 -7.97 -5.12 -16.64
C MET A 156 -7.52 -3.78 -17.23
N LEU A 157 -8.42 -3.03 -17.87
CA LEU A 157 -8.12 -1.70 -18.38
C LEU A 157 -7.77 -0.73 -17.25
N LEU A 158 -8.59 -0.71 -16.18
CA LEU A 158 -8.34 0.10 -14.99
C LEU A 158 -6.98 -0.23 -14.37
N PHE A 159 -6.66 -1.53 -14.23
CA PHE A 159 -5.38 -2.00 -13.73
C PHE A 159 -4.23 -1.49 -14.59
N ALA A 160 -4.33 -1.59 -15.91
CA ALA A 160 -3.28 -1.15 -16.83
C ALA A 160 -3.04 0.37 -16.74
N ILE A 161 -4.12 1.17 -16.74
CA ILE A 161 -4.06 2.64 -16.63
C ILE A 161 -3.44 3.05 -15.28
N ALA A 162 -3.95 2.48 -14.17
CA ALA A 162 -3.45 2.80 -12.84
C ALA A 162 -1.99 2.35 -12.65
N SER A 163 -1.61 1.19 -13.19
CA SER A 163 -0.22 0.71 -13.18
C SER A 163 0.71 1.69 -13.90
N TRP A 164 0.29 2.15 -15.08
CA TRP A 164 1.05 3.12 -15.87
C TRP A 164 1.17 4.48 -15.19
N ASP A 165 0.05 5.06 -14.71
CA ASP A 165 0.08 6.37 -14.05
C ASP A 165 0.88 6.33 -12.74
N GLN A 166 0.79 5.22 -12.00
CA GLN A 166 1.60 5.04 -10.81
C GLN A 166 3.10 5.02 -11.11
N TYR A 167 3.53 4.30 -12.17
CA TYR A 167 4.92 4.30 -12.60
C TYR A 167 5.37 5.72 -12.97
N LYS A 168 4.55 6.46 -13.73
CA LYS A 168 4.82 7.86 -14.09
C LYS A 168 4.91 8.76 -12.86
N SER A 169 4.05 8.55 -11.86
CA SER A 169 4.07 9.26 -10.60
C SER A 169 5.36 8.99 -9.82
N HIS A 170 5.80 7.73 -9.70
CA HIS A 170 7.07 7.40 -9.04
C HIS A 170 8.28 7.96 -9.79
N LEU A 171 8.28 7.90 -11.12
CA LEU A 171 9.34 8.48 -11.94
C LEU A 171 9.39 10.01 -11.78
N HIS A 172 8.23 10.67 -11.76
CA HIS A 172 8.16 12.11 -11.49
C HIS A 172 8.75 12.45 -10.12
N LEU A 173 8.32 11.72 -9.07
CA LEU A 173 8.82 11.92 -7.71
C LEU A 173 10.33 11.69 -7.57
N SER A 174 10.91 10.75 -8.33
CA SER A 174 12.35 10.46 -8.27
C SER A 174 13.23 11.50 -8.98
N GLN A 175 12.65 12.26 -9.91
CA GLN A 175 13.32 13.34 -10.63
C GLN A 175 13.24 14.68 -9.89
N LEU A 176 12.30 14.83 -8.96
CA LEU A 176 12.17 16.04 -8.16
C LEU A 176 13.37 16.24 -7.23
N ARG A 177 13.78 17.51 -7.07
CA ARG A 177 14.67 17.89 -5.96
C ARG A 177 13.98 17.51 -4.66
N LYS A 178 14.72 16.89 -3.73
CA LYS A 178 14.11 16.33 -2.50
C LYS A 178 13.30 17.40 -1.76
N TYR A 179 12.11 16.98 -1.31
CA TYR A 179 11.19 17.80 -0.51
C TYR A 179 10.64 19.03 -1.25
N THR A 180 10.48 18.92 -2.57
CA THR A 180 9.68 19.85 -3.39
C THR A 180 8.28 19.30 -3.64
N LEU A 181 7.37 20.18 -4.05
CA LEU A 181 5.99 19.81 -4.35
C LEU A 181 5.90 19.17 -5.76
N PRO A 182 5.28 17.99 -5.91
CA PRO A 182 4.95 17.44 -7.21
C PRO A 182 3.75 18.20 -7.81
N THR A 183 3.79 18.50 -9.12
CA THR A 183 2.79 19.37 -9.77
C THR A 183 2.30 18.83 -11.12
N LYS A 184 2.74 17.64 -11.54
CA LYS A 184 2.35 17.01 -12.80
C LYS A 184 1.25 15.96 -12.60
N GLY A 185 0.39 15.80 -13.60
CA GLY A 185 -0.69 14.80 -13.59
C GLY A 185 -1.66 14.99 -12.42
N LEU A 186 -2.05 13.87 -11.78
CA LEU A 186 -2.97 13.87 -10.65
C LEU A 186 -2.44 14.62 -9.41
N PHE A 187 -1.12 14.89 -9.32
CA PHE A 187 -0.58 15.71 -8.23
C PHE A 187 -1.08 17.16 -8.22
N ARG A 188 -1.72 17.62 -9.31
CA ARG A 188 -2.43 18.92 -9.33
C ARG A 188 -3.68 18.93 -8.45
N LEU A 189 -4.28 17.77 -8.22
CA LEU A 189 -5.53 17.62 -7.48
C LEU A 189 -5.28 17.07 -6.07
N VAL A 190 -4.42 16.05 -5.97
CA VAL A 190 -4.16 15.31 -4.73
C VAL A 190 -2.70 15.34 -4.31
N ALA A 191 -2.43 15.35 -3.02
CA ALA A 191 -1.06 15.36 -2.48
C ALA A 191 -0.27 14.08 -2.79
N SER A 192 -0.96 12.94 -2.91
CA SER A 192 -0.36 11.61 -3.07
C SER A 192 -0.97 10.83 -4.24
N ALA A 193 -0.78 11.30 -5.48
CA ALA A 193 -1.31 10.64 -6.69
C ALA A 193 -0.98 9.14 -6.80
N HIS A 194 0.29 8.77 -6.65
CA HIS A 194 0.73 7.37 -6.63
C HIS A 194 0.00 6.45 -5.62
N TYR A 195 -0.54 7.00 -4.53
CA TYR A 195 -1.34 6.22 -3.58
C TYR A 195 -2.78 6.05 -4.05
N LEU A 196 -3.34 7.04 -4.75
CA LEU A 196 -4.62 6.88 -5.44
C LEU A 196 -4.53 5.78 -6.49
N ASP A 197 -3.45 5.74 -7.26
CA ASP A 197 -3.24 4.68 -8.26
C ASP A 197 -3.16 3.29 -7.63
N GLU A 198 -2.56 3.17 -6.44
CA GLU A 198 -2.55 1.92 -5.69
C GLU A 198 -3.97 1.50 -5.30
N ILE A 199 -4.80 2.43 -4.81
CA ILE A 199 -6.22 2.15 -4.53
C ILE A 199 -6.94 1.65 -5.80
N LEU A 200 -6.70 2.28 -6.95
CA LEU A 200 -7.30 1.87 -8.22
C LEU A 200 -6.82 0.48 -8.68
N LEU A 201 -5.54 0.15 -8.46
CA LEU A 201 -4.98 -1.18 -8.74
C LEU A 201 -5.66 -2.27 -7.90
N TYR A 202 -5.80 -2.07 -6.59
CA TYR A 202 -6.50 -3.03 -5.73
C TYR A 202 -8.01 -3.07 -6.00
N SER A 203 -8.60 -1.94 -6.42
CA SER A 203 -9.99 -1.88 -6.89
C SER A 203 -10.18 -2.75 -8.13
N ALA A 204 -9.25 -2.69 -9.09
CA ALA A 204 -9.29 -3.56 -10.25
C ALA A 204 -9.17 -5.05 -9.88
N LEU A 205 -8.28 -5.44 -8.96
CA LEU A 205 -8.16 -6.82 -8.51
C LEU A 205 -9.44 -7.31 -7.79
N ALA A 206 -10.03 -6.47 -6.94
CA ALA A 206 -11.30 -6.76 -6.26
C ALA A 206 -12.48 -6.85 -7.25
N LEU A 207 -12.56 -5.97 -8.25
CA LEU A 207 -13.60 -5.99 -9.29
C LEU A 207 -13.46 -7.20 -10.21
N TYR A 208 -12.22 -7.53 -10.62
CA TYR A 208 -11.95 -8.67 -11.49
C TYR A 208 -12.40 -9.98 -10.83
N SER A 209 -12.04 -10.16 -9.56
CA SER A 209 -12.30 -11.39 -8.80
C SER A 209 -13.64 -11.40 -8.06
N ARG A 210 -14.27 -10.25 -7.79
CA ARG A 210 -15.41 -10.15 -6.85
C ARG A 210 -15.19 -10.90 -5.53
N SER A 211 -13.92 -11.02 -5.10
CA SER A 211 -13.52 -11.78 -3.91
C SER A 211 -13.65 -10.92 -2.67
N THR A 212 -14.36 -11.41 -1.65
CA THR A 212 -14.49 -10.73 -0.36
C THR A 212 -13.13 -10.51 0.30
N LYS A 213 -12.19 -11.45 0.14
CA LYS A 213 -10.83 -11.30 0.65
C LYS A 213 -10.09 -10.13 -0.01
N LEU A 214 -10.17 -10.01 -1.34
CA LEU A 214 -9.55 -8.90 -2.06
C LEU A 214 -10.26 -7.57 -1.81
N LEU A 215 -11.56 -7.59 -1.54
CA LEU A 215 -12.28 -6.40 -1.06
C LEU A 215 -11.75 -5.94 0.31
N VAL A 216 -11.52 -6.86 1.25
CA VAL A 216 -10.95 -6.52 2.56
C VAL A 216 -9.50 -6.04 2.41
N CYS A 217 -8.70 -6.63 1.50
CA CYS A 217 -7.39 -6.08 1.14
C CYS A 217 -7.49 -4.65 0.60
N LEU A 218 -8.47 -4.37 -0.27
CA LEU A 218 -8.71 -3.02 -0.79
C LEU A 218 -9.07 -2.03 0.33
N LEU A 219 -9.96 -2.41 1.25
CA LEU A 219 -10.34 -1.56 2.39
C LEU A 219 -9.11 -1.21 3.24
N TRP A 220 -8.25 -2.19 3.50
CA TRP A 220 -6.97 -1.95 4.17
C TRP A 220 -6.08 -0.95 3.41
N VAL A 221 -5.93 -1.13 2.09
CA VAL A 221 -5.13 -0.22 1.24
C VAL A 221 -5.68 1.20 1.30
N ILE A 222 -7.00 1.37 1.18
CA ILE A 222 -7.67 2.67 1.30
C ILE A 222 -7.35 3.31 2.64
N SER A 223 -7.54 2.59 3.75
CA SER A 223 -7.32 3.14 5.09
C SER A 223 -5.84 3.50 5.34
N ASN A 224 -4.92 2.57 5.08
CA ASN A 224 -3.50 2.76 5.33
C ASN A 224 -2.90 3.90 4.48
N LEU A 225 -3.26 3.96 3.20
CA LEU A 225 -2.76 5.01 2.31
C LEU A 225 -3.42 6.36 2.56
N SER A 226 -4.69 6.40 2.99
CA SER A 226 -5.35 7.64 3.38
C SER A 226 -4.66 8.30 4.56
N VAL A 227 -4.33 7.54 5.61
CA VAL A 227 -3.56 8.04 6.76
C VAL A 227 -2.22 8.61 6.31
N SER A 228 -1.47 7.87 5.48
CA SER A 228 -0.18 8.32 4.95
C SER A 228 -0.29 9.57 4.05
N ALA A 229 -1.37 9.69 3.29
CA ALA A 229 -1.63 10.82 2.40
C ALA A 229 -2.01 12.09 3.17
N ILE A 230 -2.81 11.97 4.22
CA ILE A 230 -3.17 13.10 5.10
C ILE A 230 -1.91 13.69 5.72
N GLU A 231 -1.03 12.86 6.28
CA GLU A 231 0.26 13.29 6.84
C GLU A 231 1.15 13.95 5.79
N THR A 232 1.16 13.41 4.57
CA THR A 232 1.89 13.98 3.44
C THR A 232 1.35 15.36 3.06
N ARG A 233 0.03 15.52 3.00
CA ARG A 233 -0.61 16.80 2.70
C ARG A 233 -0.37 17.83 3.80
N GLN A 234 -0.48 17.44 5.06
CA GLN A 234 -0.18 18.34 6.20
C GLN A 234 1.27 18.83 6.16
N TRP A 235 2.21 17.95 5.79
CA TRP A 235 3.60 18.34 5.57
C TRP A 235 3.74 19.35 4.43
N TYR A 236 3.04 19.15 3.31
CA TYR A 236 3.02 20.14 2.21
C TYR A 236 2.41 21.46 2.65
N LEU A 237 1.29 21.45 3.39
CA LEU A 237 0.61 22.65 3.85
C LEU A 237 1.51 23.53 4.73
N ARG A 238 2.31 22.91 5.62
CA ARG A 238 3.28 23.62 6.46
C ARG A 238 4.41 24.25 5.67
N LYS A 239 4.82 23.64 4.55
CA LYS A 239 6.00 24.08 3.77
C LYS A 239 5.64 24.96 2.56
N PHE A 240 4.50 24.71 1.94
CA PHE A 240 4.03 25.32 0.69
C PHE A 240 2.54 25.71 0.82
N PRO A 241 2.17 26.59 1.76
CA PRO A 241 0.77 26.83 2.12
C PRO A 241 -0.10 27.28 0.93
N GLN A 242 0.45 28.09 0.03
CA GLN A 242 -0.28 28.66 -1.11
C GLN A 242 -0.42 27.69 -2.31
N SER A 243 0.39 26.63 -2.37
CA SER A 243 0.44 25.73 -3.53
C SER A 243 0.05 24.29 -3.19
N THR A 244 -0.30 24.01 -1.93
CA THR A 244 -0.63 22.65 -1.49
C THR A 244 -1.91 22.15 -2.17
N PRO A 245 -1.91 20.93 -2.74
CA PRO A 245 -3.10 20.32 -3.32
C PRO A 245 -4.27 20.29 -2.34
N LYS A 246 -5.47 20.58 -2.85
CA LYS A 246 -6.68 20.68 -2.03
C LYS A 246 -7.00 19.36 -1.32
N PHE A 247 -6.79 18.23 -1.99
CA PHE A 247 -7.10 16.89 -1.49
C PHE A 247 -5.81 16.11 -1.16
N ALA A 248 -5.89 15.14 -0.27
CA ALA A 248 -4.78 14.30 0.16
C ALA A 248 -4.57 13.14 -0.82
N ILE A 249 -5.63 12.42 -1.19
CA ILE A 249 -5.54 11.19 -1.99
C ILE A 249 -6.76 10.95 -2.90
N ILE A 250 -7.99 11.23 -2.47
CA ILE A 250 -9.19 11.01 -3.30
C ILE A 250 -9.73 12.38 -3.72
N PRO A 251 -9.70 12.72 -5.03
CA PRO A 251 -10.18 14.00 -5.51
C PRO A 251 -11.61 14.27 -5.05
N TYR A 252 -11.88 15.49 -4.58
CA TYR A 252 -13.21 15.93 -4.12
C TYR A 252 -13.76 15.22 -2.88
N ILE A 253 -12.98 14.35 -2.23
CA ILE A 253 -13.41 13.62 -1.02
C ILE A 253 -12.40 13.82 0.12
N LEU A 254 -11.14 13.43 -0.08
CA LEU A 254 -10.11 13.41 0.97
C LEU A 254 -8.77 13.88 0.44
#